data_AF-A2HMD9-F1
#
_entry.id   AF-A2HMD9-F1
#
_cell.length_a   1.000
_cell.length_b   1.000
_cell.length_c   1.000
_cell.angle_alpha   90.00
_cell.angle_beta   90.00
_cell.angle_gamma   90.00
#
_symmetry.space_group_name_H-M   'P 1'
#
loop_
_entity.id
_entity.type
_entity.pdbx_description
1 polymer ?
#
loop_
_entity_poly.entity_id
_entity_poly.type
_entity_poly.pdbx_seq_one_letter_code
_entity_poly.pdbx_strand_id
1 'polypeptide(L)'
;MTEDNCFVYACIQAGVNEETIDHMREVIRVRDFPQSKVQEISDSTGIAFNVTIGYFNDSRHNEIKRYIPKECKTVRTIDLLLVEDHYMLNKRLPMTTYFIRNYIEIL
;
A
#
# COMPACT_ATOMS: atom_id res chain seq x y z
N MET A 1 -10.22 -18.45 -3.15
CA MET A 1 -9.58 -17.15 -3.43
C MET A 1 -9.43 -16.48 -2.09
N THR A 2 -8.23 -16.38 -1.56
CA THR A 2 -7.98 -15.75 -0.25
C THR A 2 -8.36 -14.28 -0.34
N GLU A 3 -9.29 -13.84 0.51
CA GLU A 3 -9.63 -12.42 0.69
C GLU A 3 -8.47 -11.74 1.42
N ASP A 4 -7.33 -11.60 0.74
CA ASP A 4 -6.18 -10.92 1.30
C ASP A 4 -6.56 -9.47 1.62
N ASN A 5 -6.10 -8.98 2.77
CA ASN A 5 -6.28 -7.59 3.17
C ASN A 5 -5.68 -6.66 2.10
N CYS A 6 -6.32 -5.52 1.82
CA CYS A 6 -5.85 -4.53 0.84
C CYS A 6 -4.39 -4.11 1.08
N PHE A 7 -3.95 -4.03 2.33
CA PHE A 7 -2.57 -3.75 2.71
C PHE A 7 -1.61 -4.85 2.25
N VAL A 8 -1.97 -6.12 2.48
CA VAL A 8 -1.18 -7.29 2.04
C VAL A 8 -1.14 -7.34 0.52
N TYR A 9 -2.28 -7.12 -0.13
CA TYR A 9 -2.35 -7.07 -1.59
C TYR A 9 -1.46 -5.98 -2.19
N ALA A 10 -1.44 -4.78 -1.61
CA ALA A 10 -0.54 -3.71 -2.04
C ALA A 10 0.95 -4.10 -1.89
N CYS A 11 1.30 -4.86 -0.85
CA CYS A 11 2.65 -5.37 -0.65
C CYS A 11 3.04 -6.48 -1.63
N ILE A 12 2.09 -7.35 -2.01
CA ILE A 12 2.27 -8.33 -3.09
C ILE A 12 2.56 -7.60 -4.41
N GLN A 13 1.77 -6.57 -4.74
CA GLN A 13 1.97 -5.75 -5.94
C GLN A 13 3.29 -4.96 -5.90
N ALA A 14 3.79 -4.62 -4.72
CA ALA A 14 5.12 -4.06 -4.56
C ALA A 14 6.23 -5.09 -4.86
N GLY A 15 5.95 -6.39 -4.83
CA GLY A 15 6.94 -7.44 -5.00
C GLY A 15 7.72 -7.73 -3.73
N VAL A 16 7.03 -7.74 -2.58
CA VAL A 16 7.54 -8.32 -1.34
C VAL A 16 7.63 -9.85 -1.50
N ASN A 17 8.65 -10.48 -0.92
CA ASN A 17 8.85 -11.93 -0.96
C ASN A 17 7.71 -12.69 -0.29
N GLU A 18 7.43 -13.89 -0.80
CA GLU A 18 6.30 -14.72 -0.36
C GLU A 18 6.37 -15.06 1.13
N GLU A 19 7.56 -15.36 1.66
CA GLU A 19 7.78 -15.62 3.09
C GLU A 19 7.32 -14.46 3.99
N THR A 20 7.66 -13.22 3.61
CA THR A 20 7.21 -12.03 4.36
C THR A 20 5.71 -11.82 4.20
N ILE A 21 5.16 -12.07 3.00
CA ILE A 21 3.71 -11.98 2.77
C ILE A 21 2.94 -13.00 3.62
N ASP A 22 3.42 -14.23 3.74
CA ASP A 22 2.79 -15.25 4.57
C ASP A 22 2.84 -14.87 6.05
N HIS A 23 3.98 -14.32 6.52
CA HIS A 23 4.05 -13.74 7.86
C HIS A 23 3.05 -12.59 8.06
N MET A 24 2.91 -11.69 7.07
CA MET A 24 1.93 -10.60 7.14
C MET A 24 0.48 -11.11 7.16
N ARG A 25 0.15 -12.19 6.45
CA ARG A 25 -1.17 -12.84 6.49
C ARG A 25 -1.48 -13.46 7.85
N GLU A 26 -0.48 -14.01 8.53
CA GLU A 26 -0.66 -14.56 9.88
C GLU A 26 -0.96 -13.48 10.92
N VAL A 27 -0.33 -12.31 10.79
CA VAL A 27 -0.49 -11.16 11.69
C VAL A 27 -1.75 -10.37 11.36
N ILE A 28 -2.05 -10.16 10.07
CA ILE A 28 -3.19 -9.38 9.58
C ILE A 28 -4.33 -10.33 9.23
N ARG A 29 -5.03 -10.81 10.27
CA ARG A 29 -6.23 -11.67 10.11
C ARG A 29 -7.53 -10.90 9.90
N VAL A 30 -7.48 -9.58 10.00
CA VAL A 30 -8.63 -8.68 9.89
C VAL A 30 -8.71 -8.08 8.50
N ARG A 31 -9.93 -7.83 7.99
CA ARG A 31 -10.16 -7.13 6.72
C ARG A 31 -9.77 -5.65 6.80
N ASP A 32 -10.02 -5.01 7.94
CA ASP A 32 -9.67 -3.60 8.16
C ASP A 32 -8.38 -3.50 8.97
N PHE A 33 -7.32 -2.97 8.35
CA PHE A 33 -6.00 -2.85 8.97
C PHE A 33 -5.75 -1.41 9.46
N PRO A 34 -5.71 -1.17 10.78
CA PRO A 34 -5.56 0.18 11.30
C PRO A 34 -4.14 0.74 11.10
N GLN A 35 -4.03 2.04 10.84
CA GLN A 35 -2.75 2.76 10.68
C GLN A 35 -1.80 2.58 11.88
N SER A 36 -2.32 2.38 13.09
CA SER A 36 -1.53 2.21 14.31
C SER A 36 -0.63 0.96 14.27
N LYS A 37 -1.06 -0.08 13.54
CA LYS A 37 -0.32 -1.35 13.42
C LYS A 37 0.70 -1.36 12.29
N VAL A 38 0.72 -0.35 11.42
CA VAL A 38 1.70 -0.26 10.32
C VAL A 38 3.13 -0.20 10.86
N GLN A 39 3.34 0.47 12.00
CA GLN A 39 4.66 0.51 12.65
C GLN A 39 5.13 -0.88 13.11
N GLU A 40 4.25 -1.67 13.71
CA GLU A 40 4.58 -3.03 14.18
C GLU A 40 5.02 -3.93 13.02
N ILE A 41 4.34 -3.83 11.88
CA ILE A 41 4.70 -4.56 10.66
C ILE A 41 6.02 -4.04 10.07
N SER A 42 6.27 -2.72 10.12
CA SER A 42 7.54 -2.14 9.69
C SER A 42 8.70 -2.67 10.52
N ASP A 43 8.53 -2.73 11.84
CA ASP A 43 9.54 -3.22 12.77
C ASP A 43 9.79 -4.73 12.57
N SER A 44 8.75 -5.55 12.34
CA SER A 44 8.91 -7.00 12.15
C SER A 44 9.51 -7.40 10.80
N THR A 45 9.16 -6.68 9.73
CA THR A 45 9.60 -7.02 8.35
C THR A 45 10.86 -6.28 7.91
N GLY A 46 11.24 -5.21 8.61
CA GLY A 46 12.32 -4.32 8.21
C GLY A 46 12.02 -3.49 6.95
N ILE A 47 10.75 -3.43 6.55
CA ILE A 47 10.27 -2.62 5.42
C ILE A 47 9.80 -1.26 5.95
N ALA A 48 10.27 -0.18 5.36
CA ALA A 48 9.74 1.16 5.61
C ALA A 48 8.48 1.41 4.75
N PHE A 49 7.47 2.03 5.34
CA PHE A 49 6.23 2.38 4.66
C PHE A 49 6.03 3.88 4.67
N ASN A 50 5.83 4.49 3.50
CA ASN A 50 5.33 5.86 3.39
C ASN A 50 3.84 5.77 3.02
N VAL A 51 2.96 6.17 3.91
CA VAL A 51 1.50 6.16 3.70
C VAL A 51 1.03 7.58 3.43
N THR A 52 0.62 7.85 2.19
CA THR A 52 -0.07 9.08 1.82
C THR A 52 -1.55 8.91 2.11
N ILE A 53 -2.10 9.71 3.02
CA ILE A 53 -3.53 9.73 3.34
C ILE A 53 -4.19 10.72 2.38
N GLY A 54 -4.99 10.22 1.45
CA GLY A 54 -5.69 11.02 0.45
C GLY A 54 -7.14 11.28 0.85
N TYR A 55 -7.56 12.54 0.83
CA TYR A 55 -8.96 12.93 1.01
C TYR A 55 -9.58 13.26 -0.35
N PHE A 56 -10.66 12.59 -0.73
CA PHE A 56 -11.33 12.77 -2.04
C PHE A 56 -11.72 14.23 -2.35
N ASN A 57 -12.03 15.01 -1.31
CA ASN A 57 -12.56 16.37 -1.47
C ASN A 57 -11.49 17.47 -1.41
N ASP A 58 -10.26 17.20 -0.99
CA ASP A 58 -9.20 18.21 -1.00
C ASP A 58 -7.79 17.59 -0.98
N SER A 59 -7.18 17.48 -2.15
CA SER A 59 -5.80 16.99 -2.32
C SER A 59 -4.74 17.87 -1.64
N ARG A 60 -5.10 19.09 -1.19
CA ARG A 60 -4.23 19.97 -0.41
C ARG A 60 -4.06 19.50 1.05
N HIS A 61 -4.90 18.59 1.53
CA HIS A 61 -4.84 18.04 2.87
C HIS A 61 -4.19 16.66 2.93
N ASN A 62 -3.48 16.25 1.87
CA ASN A 62 -2.79 14.98 1.88
C ASN A 62 -1.71 14.97 2.96
N GLU A 63 -1.83 14.05 3.91
CA GLU A 63 -0.84 13.85 4.96
C GLU A 63 0.05 12.67 4.59
N ILE A 64 1.36 12.81 4.74
CA ILE A 64 2.30 11.70 4.52
C ILE A 64 2.81 11.24 5.87
N LYS A 65 2.43 10.02 6.27
CA LYS A 65 2.97 9.36 7.47
C LYS A 65 4.05 8.37 7.07
N ARG A 66 5.19 8.43 7.74
CA ARG A 66 6.34 7.57 7.47
C ARG A 66 6.56 6.64 8.64
N TYR A 67 6.58 5.35 8.35
CA TYR A 67 6.85 4.27 9.30
C TYR A 67 8.21 3.70 8.93
N ILE A 68 9.17 3.85 9.84
CA ILE A 68 10.54 3.41 9.66
C ILE A 68 10.83 2.38 10.74
N PRO A 69 11.45 1.23 10.41
CA PRO A 69 11.81 0.24 11.40
C PRO A 69 12.77 0.82 12.43
N LYS A 70 12.52 0.60 13.72
CA LYS A 70 13.33 1.16 14.81
C LYS A 70 14.62 0.39 15.09
N GLU A 71 14.57 -0.94 14.95
CA GLU A 71 15.63 -1.84 15.42
C GLU A 71 16.47 -2.45 14.29
N CYS A 72 15.99 -2.39 13.05
CA CYS A 72 16.64 -3.04 11.91
C CYS A 72 16.94 -2.05 10.77
N LYS A 73 17.95 -2.39 9.94
CA LYS A 73 18.24 -1.62 8.73
C LYS A 73 17.08 -1.77 7.75
N THR A 74 16.59 -0.63 7.25
CA THR A 74 15.57 -0.60 6.20
C THR A 74 16.04 -1.37 4.97
N VAL A 75 15.38 -2.51 4.71
CA VAL A 75 15.67 -3.36 3.55
C VAL A 75 15.09 -2.71 2.29
N ARG A 76 13.90 -2.11 2.43
CA ARG A 76 13.13 -1.55 1.33
C ARG A 76 12.16 -0.50 1.82
N THR A 77 11.80 0.44 0.94
CA THR A 77 10.71 1.40 1.17
C THR A 77 9.56 1.12 0.21
N ILE A 78 8.33 1.14 0.71
CA ILE A 78 7.10 1.00 -0.08
C ILE A 78 6.24 2.24 0.11
N ASP A 79 5.84 2.84 -1.00
CA ASP A 79 4.91 3.97 -1.02
C ASP A 79 3.48 3.45 -1.17
N LEU A 80 2.64 3.74 -0.17
CA LEU A 80 1.25 3.37 -0.11
C LEU A 80 0.37 4.63 -0.13
N LEU A 81 -0.83 4.46 -0.64
CA LEU A 81 -1.90 5.45 -0.65
C LEU A 81 -3.07 4.87 0.16
N LEU A 82 -3.57 5.63 1.14
CA LEU A 82 -4.75 5.29 1.92
C LEU A 82 -5.87 6.25 1.57
N VAL A 83 -6.97 5.72 1.06
CA VAL A 83 -8.17 6.49 0.70
C VAL A 83 -9.39 5.71 1.14
N GLU A 84 -10.31 6.35 1.89
CA GLU A 84 -11.52 5.70 2.44
C GLU A 84 -11.23 4.32 3.06
N ASP A 85 -10.27 4.29 3.99
CA ASP A 85 -9.83 3.07 4.70
C ASP A 85 -9.26 1.95 3.82
N HIS A 86 -9.00 2.22 2.54
CA HIS A 86 -8.43 1.26 1.61
C HIS A 86 -6.96 1.58 1.25
N TYR A 87 -6.06 0.62 1.44
CA TYR A 87 -4.66 0.74 1.05
C TYR A 87 -4.44 0.35 -0.40
N MET A 88 -3.70 1.19 -1.12
CA MET A 88 -3.31 1.00 -2.51
C MET A 88 -1.82 1.23 -2.68
N LEU A 89 -1.21 0.58 -3.67
CA LEU A 89 0.18 0.85 -4.04
C LEU A 89 0.27 2.21 -4.74
N ASN A 90 1.05 3.14 -4.19
CA ASN A 90 1.24 4.46 -4.79
C ASN A 90 2.34 4.43 -5.86
N LYS A 91 2.05 3.79 -6.99
CA LYS A 91 2.96 3.69 -8.14
C LYS A 91 2.35 4.38 -9.35
N ARG A 92 3.15 5.18 -10.04
CA ARG A 92 2.74 5.73 -11.34
C ARG A 92 2.59 4.60 -12.35
N LEU A 93 1.37 4.44 -12.85
CA LEU A 93 1.10 3.53 -13.95
C LEU A 93 1.47 4.21 -15.28
N PRO A 94 2.21 3.53 -16.16
CA PRO A 94 2.44 4.03 -17.50
C PRO A 94 1.09 4.05 -18.25
N MET A 95 0.51 5.23 -18.40
CA MET A 95 -0.69 5.39 -19.22
C MET A 95 -0.29 5.58 -20.68
N THR A 96 -0.83 4.71 -21.55
CA THR A 96 -0.81 4.98 -22.99
C THR A 96 -1.94 5.96 -23.31
N THR A 97 -1.73 6.83 -24.29
CA THR A 97 -2.80 7.73 -24.77
C THR A 97 -3.87 6.99 -25.58
N TYR A 98 -3.76 5.66 -25.72
CA TYR A 98 -4.66 4.83 -26.51
C TYR A 98 -6.11 4.94 -26.04
N PHE A 99 -6.35 4.87 -24.73
CA PHE A 99 -7.69 5.00 -24.16
C PHE A 99 -8.30 6.39 -24.37
N ILE A 100 -7.49 7.45 -24.38
CA ILE A 100 -7.93 8.81 -24.66
C ILE A 100 -8.31 8.95 -26.14
N ARG A 101 -7.53 8.33 -27.03
CA ARG A 101 -7.73 8.42 -28.49
C ARG A 101 -8.92 7.61 -28.99
N ASN A 102 -9.17 6.45 -28.39
CA ASN A 102 -10.22 5.51 -28.83
C ASN A 102 -11.42 5.49 -27.88
N TYR A 103 -11.62 6.55 -27.09
CA TYR A 103 -12.68 6.62 -26.08
C TYR A 103 -14.09 6.29 -26.63
N ILE A 104 -14.37 6.70 -27.87
CA ILE A 104 -15.67 6.46 -28.53
C ILE A 104 -15.88 4.98 -28.88
N GLU A 105 -14.82 4.23 -29.16
CA GLU A 105 -14.92 2.81 -29.57
C GLU A 105 -15.00 1.84 -28.38
N ILE A 106 -14.64 2.31 -27.19
CA ILE A 106 -14.58 1.50 -25.96
C ILE A 106 -15.87 1.64 -25.13
N LEU A 107 -16.76 2.58 -25.47
CA LEU A 107 -18.10 2.76 -24.89
C LEU A 107 -19.14 1.88 -25.59
#